data_AF-A0A534SAZ4-F1
#
_entry.id   AF-A0A534SAZ4-F1
#
_cell.length_a   1.000
_cell.length_b   1.000
_cell.length_c   1.000
_cell.angle_alpha   90.00
_cell.angle_beta   90.00
_cell.angle_gamma   90.00
#
_symmetry.space_group_name_H-M   'P 1'
#
loop_
_entity.id
_entity.type
_entity.pdbx_description
1 polymer ?
#
loop_
_entity_poly.entity_id
_entity_poly.type
_entity_poly.pdbx_seq_one_letter_code
_entity_poly.pdbx_strand_id
1 'polypeptide(L)' 'MTIDTTKRGLRCRAKKTLRAHEATIEADTQGTVVHEVDNLDRRMILVKWDNDASLYVFPEEIEIVGDE' A
#
# COMPACT_ATOMS: atom_id res chain seq x y z
N MET A 1 -4.24 2.80 -18.14
CA MET A 1 -3.81 2.07 -16.95
C MET A 1 -2.36 1.68 -17.12
N THR A 2 -1.48 2.15 -16.24
CA THR A 2 -0.06 1.76 -16.20
C THR A 2 0.25 1.11 -14.87
N ILE A 3 1.23 0.21 -14.86
CA ILE A 3 1.70 -0.49 -13.66
C ILE A 3 3.17 -0.10 -13.48
N ASP A 4 3.52 0.44 -12.31
CA ASP A 4 4.87 0.78 -11.91
C ASP A 4 5.34 -0.19 -10.82
N THR A 5 6.57 -0.69 -10.97
CA THR A 5 7.17 -1.65 -10.02
C THR A 5 8.46 -1.12 -9.40
N THR A 6 8.76 0.17 -9.57
CA THR A 6 10.01 0.77 -9.07
C THR A 6 10.09 0.72 -7.54
N LYS A 7 8.96 0.85 -6.85
CA LYS A 7 8.84 0.73 -5.39
C LYS A 7 8.60 -0.70 -4.90
N ARG A 8 8.61 -1.70 -5.76
CA ARG A 8 8.33 -3.09 -5.37
C ARG A 8 9.35 -3.57 -4.34
N GLY A 9 8.86 -4.16 -3.26
CA GLY A 9 9.68 -4.67 -2.16
C GLY A 9 9.98 -3.64 -1.07
N LEU A 10 9.67 -2.36 -1.28
CA LEU A 10 9.81 -1.36 -0.22
C LEU A 10 8.81 -1.63 0.91
N ARG A 11 9.28 -1.44 2.14
CA ARG A 11 8.42 -1.52 3.32
C ARG A 11 7.59 -0.26 3.44
N CYS A 12 6.36 -0.42 3.91
CA CYS A 12 5.47 0.69 4.19
C CYS A 12 4.69 0.44 5.48
N ARG A 13 4.05 1.49 5.96
CA ARG A 13 3.22 1.45 7.15
C ARG A 13 1.91 2.19 6.93
N ALA A 14 0.82 1.67 7.46
CA ALA A 14 -0.48 2.33 7.42
C ALA A 14 -0.48 3.56 8.35
N LYS A 15 -0.80 4.74 7.81
CA LYS A 15 -0.88 5.99 8.60
C LYS A 15 -2.16 6.10 9.43
N LYS A 16 -3.19 5.34 9.05
CA LYS A 16 -4.51 5.30 9.68
C LYS A 16 -5.12 3.91 9.52
N THR A 17 -6.17 3.61 10.27
CA THR A 17 -6.95 2.38 10.06
C THR A 17 -7.59 2.37 8.67
N LEU A 18 -7.31 1.35 7.87
CA LEU A 18 -7.88 1.15 6.54
C LEU A 18 -8.97 0.08 6.64
N ARG A 19 -10.17 0.42 6.20
CA ARG A 19 -11.32 -0.50 6.21
C ARG A 19 -11.67 -0.85 4.78
N ALA A 20 -11.37 -2.08 4.40
CA ALA A 20 -11.82 -2.66 3.16
C ALA A 20 -12.93 -3.68 3.43
N HIS A 21 -13.63 -4.08 2.38
CA HIS A 21 -14.64 -5.13 2.48
C HIS A 21 -14.05 -6.46 2.98
N GLU A 22 -12.84 -6.80 2.54
CA GLU A 22 -12.20 -8.10 2.79
C GLU A 22 -11.33 -8.12 4.05
N ALA A 23 -10.84 -6.96 4.52
CA ALA A 23 -9.96 -6.87 5.66
C ALA A 23 -9.96 -5.47 6.31
N THR A 24 -9.59 -5.42 7.59
CA THR A 24 -9.23 -4.18 8.27
C THR A 24 -7.74 -4.18 8.56
N ILE A 25 -7.05 -3.11 8.15
CA ILE A 25 -5.64 -2.88 8.47
C ILE A 25 -5.59 -1.83 9.56
N GLU A 26 -5.02 -2.18 10.72
CA GLU A 26 -4.87 -1.22 11.81
C GLU A 26 -3.82 -0.17 11.47
N ALA A 27 -3.92 1.02 12.06
CA ALA A 27 -2.85 2.01 11.95
C ALA A 27 -1.53 1.40 12.45
N ASP A 28 -0.40 1.86 11.93
CA ASP A 28 0.94 1.34 12.24
C ASP A 28 1.24 -0.08 11.72
N THR A 29 0.24 -0.82 11.19
CA THR A 29 0.48 -2.12 10.55
C THR A 29 1.48 -1.94 9.41
N GLN A 30 2.48 -2.82 9.37
CA GLN A 30 3.48 -2.81 8.30
C GLN A 30 3.05 -3.67 7.11
N GLY A 31 3.57 -3.32 5.94
CA GLY A 31 3.37 -4.07 4.71
C GLY A 31 4.52 -3.87 3.74
N THR A 32 4.39 -4.52 2.59
CA THR A 32 5.37 -4.49 1.50
C THR A 32 4.68 -4.08 0.22
N VAL A 33 5.23 -3.07 -0.47
CA VAL A 33 4.71 -2.60 -1.74
C VAL A 33 4.92 -3.68 -2.81
N VAL A 34 3.86 -4.02 -3.53
CA VAL A 34 3.90 -4.98 -4.64
C VAL A 34 4.07 -4.24 -5.96
N HIS A 35 3.18 -3.28 -6.25
CA HIS A 35 3.23 -2.40 -7.42
C HIS A 35 2.30 -1.20 -7.23
N GLU A 36 2.57 -0.14 -7.99
CA GLU A 36 1.68 1.01 -8.11
C GLU A 36 0.90 0.90 -9.43
N VAL A 37 -0.37 1.31 -9.41
CA VAL A 37 -1.23 1.41 -10.58
C VAL A 37 -1.65 2.85 -10.75
N ASP A 38 -1.52 3.38 -11.96
CA ASP A 38 -2.15 4.63 -12.36
C ASP A 38 -3.30 4.35 -13.32
N ASN A 39 -4.50 4.83 -12.98
CA ASN A 39 -5.68 4.73 -13.83
C ASN A 39 -6.45 6.04 -13.86
N LEU A 40 -6.28 6.82 -14.93
CA LEU A 40 -7.02 8.06 -15.17
C LEU A 40 -6.89 9.02 -13.97
N ASP A 41 -5.64 9.35 -13.60
CA ASP A 41 -5.30 10.24 -12.48
C ASP A 41 -5.55 9.65 -11.08
N ARG A 42 -6.07 8.42 -11.00
CA ARG A 42 -6.15 7.67 -9.73
C ARG A 42 -4.95 6.76 -9.59
N ARG A 43 -4.02 7.19 -8.72
CA ARG A 43 -2.89 6.36 -8.29
C ARG A 43 -3.29 5.51 -7.08
N MET A 44 -3.08 4.20 -7.19
CA MET A 44 -3.26 3.24 -6.10
C MET A 44 -2.01 2.37 -5.98
N ILE A 45 -1.77 1.83 -4.79
CA ILE A 45 -0.61 1.00 -4.48
C ILE A 45 -1.13 -0.33 -3.95
N LEU A 46 -0.77 -1.44 -4.59
CA LEU A 46 -1.03 -2.76 -4.01
C LEU A 46 0.02 -3.02 -2.93
N VAL A 47 -0.44 -3.27 -1.71
CA VAL A 47 0.41 -3.62 -0.57
C VAL A 47 0.03 -5.02 -0.08
N LYS A 48 1.04 -5.85 0.15
CA LYS A 48 0.90 -7.08 0.95
C LYS A 48 1.22 -6.74 2.39
N TRP A 49 0.21 -6.78 3.26
CA TRP A 49 0.31 -6.47 4.68
C TRP A 49 0.82 -7.68 5.47
N ASP A 50 1.46 -7.43 6.61
CA ASP A 50 2.00 -8.48 7.46
C ASP A 50 0.92 -9.31 8.17
N ASN A 51 -0.32 -8.81 8.21
CA ASN A 51 -1.50 -9.54 8.67
C ASN A 51 -2.11 -10.46 7.58
N ASP A 52 -1.32 -10.80 6.56
CA ASP A 52 -1.67 -11.64 5.40
C ASP A 52 -2.68 -11.02 4.40
N ALA A 53 -3.24 -9.84 4.69
CA ALA A 53 -4.11 -9.15 3.75
C ALA A 53 -3.35 -8.54 2.56
N SER A 54 -4.00 -8.42 1.42
CA SER A 54 -3.49 -7.69 0.26
C SER A 54 -4.52 -6.67 -0.21
N LEU A 55 -4.20 -5.38 -0.15
CA LEU A 55 -5.15 -4.30 -0.44
C LEU A 55 -4.52 -3.22 -1.32
N TYR A 56 -5.35 -2.66 -2.20
CA TYR A 56 -5.04 -1.40 -2.86
C TYR A 56 -5.31 -0.24 -1.90
N VAL A 57 -4.34 0.68 -1.81
CA VAL A 57 -4.40 1.86 -0.95
C VAL A 57 -3.98 3.11 -1.70
N PHE A 58 -4.38 4.28 -1.23
CA PHE A 58 -3.90 5.54 -1.80
C PHE A 58 -2.51 5.89 -1.26
N PRO A 59 -1.65 6.57 -2.04
CA PRO A 59 -0.31 6.97 -1.61
C PRO A 59 -0.28 7.77 -0.30
N GLU A 60 -1.31 8.58 -0.05
CA GLU A 60 -1.42 9.41 1.17
C GLU A 60 -1.75 8.62 2.44
N GLU A 61 -2.22 7.38 2.30
CA GLU A 61 -2.67 6.51 3.40
C GLU A 61 -1.55 5.67 4.00
N ILE A 62 -0.42 5.59 3.30
CA ILE A 62 0.77 4.88 3.75
C ILE A 62 1.97 5.82 3.81
N GLU A 63 2.96 5.42 4.59
CA GLU A 63 4.30 5.98 4.53
C GLU A 63 5.27 4.87 4.12
N ILE A 64 6.25 5.18 3.27
CA ILE A 64 7.33 4.24 2.95
C ILE A 64 8.34 4.29 4.08
N VAL A 65 8.63 3.13 4.66
CA VAL A 65 9.56 2.97 5.79
C VAL A 65 10.85 2.41 5.20
N GLY A 66 11.80 3.28 4.87
CA GLY A 66 13.12 2.88 4.35
C GLY A 66 13.52 3.58 3.05
N ASP A 67 13.70 4.90 3.12
CA ASP A 67 14.58 5.63 2.21
C ASP A 67 15.69 6.22 3.09
N GLU A 68 16.78 5.46 3.26
CA GLU A 68 18.10 5.94 3.72
C GLU A 68 19.12 5.66 2.61
#